data_AF-A0A7X7WUJ8-F1
#
_entry.id   AF-A0A7X7WUJ8-F1
#
_cell.length_a   1.000
_cell.length_b   1.000
_cell.length_c   1.000
_cell.angle_alpha   90.00
_cell.angle_beta   90.00
_cell.angle_gamma   90.00
#
_symmetry.space_group_name_H-M   'P 1'
#
loop_
_entity.id
_entity.type
_entity.pdbx_description
1 polymer ?
#
loop_
_entity_poly.entity_id
_entity_poly.type
_entity_poly.pdbx_seq_one_letter_code
_entity_poly.pdbx_strand_id
1 'polypeptide(L)'
;AEGSQWEALQIAAHYQLDNLVGILDVNRLGQRGETMYGHDLAAYERRIAAFGWETIVINGHDLEQIDAAFRQSATHTGAPLMIIAKTFKGGGISIVQDREGRHGTALNPEETAKALDELGPVDTSLRGTIPLPENLLPQAMPGQMSPPPAYPPDKPVATRKAYGNALERLAFQHPSVVALDAEVSNSTYADIFRKACPERFFEMYVAEQNMAGAALGLARRGKIPFVSSFAAFLTRAFDQFRMARYSNGNIKICGSHAGVSIGEDGTSQMGLEDIAMFRSILDSVVLYPSDAVSTERLVEEAIRHEGIVYIRTTRKETPILYGNEEGFEIGGSRMVRKSEKDAITIIAAGITLHEAVAACDMLAEEDIHVRVVDLYSIKPIDREMLREVALETHAIITVEDHYPEGGIGEAVRSALFDCPVPVYSLAVRKMPKSGKPDELLDYEGISRGAIMRKVKDVL
;
A
#
# COMPACT_ATOMS: atom_id res chain seq x y z
N ALA A 1 -15.72 -15.51 -8.01
CA ALA A 1 -16.58 -14.34 -7.72
C ALA A 1 -15.73 -13.11 -7.48
N GLU A 2 -14.58 -13.24 -6.82
CA GLU A 2 -13.61 -12.15 -6.63
C GLU A 2 -13.13 -11.52 -7.95
N GLY A 3 -13.18 -10.18 -8.01
CA GLY A 3 -12.72 -9.38 -9.15
C GLY A 3 -11.20 -9.45 -9.34
N SER A 4 -10.45 -9.44 -8.23
CA SER A 4 -8.98 -9.53 -8.20
C SER A 4 -8.40 -10.72 -8.96
N GLN A 5 -9.13 -11.85 -9.04
CA GLN A 5 -8.70 -13.02 -9.82
C GLN A 5 -8.70 -12.71 -11.32
N TRP A 6 -9.68 -11.96 -11.80
CA TRP A 6 -9.76 -11.56 -13.21
C TRP A 6 -8.76 -10.47 -13.56
N GLU A 7 -8.42 -9.59 -12.62
CA GLU A 7 -7.29 -8.66 -12.78
C GLU A 7 -5.97 -9.44 -12.93
N ALA A 8 -5.74 -10.45 -12.09
CA ALA A 8 -4.55 -11.31 -12.18
C ALA A 8 -4.47 -12.10 -13.49
N LEU A 9 -5.59 -12.69 -13.94
CA LEU A 9 -5.65 -13.39 -15.23
C LEU A 9 -5.30 -12.46 -16.40
N GLN A 10 -5.84 -11.25 -16.43
CA GLN A 10 -5.53 -10.25 -17.46
C GLN A 10 -4.05 -9.87 -17.48
N ILE A 11 -3.50 -9.57 -16.31
CA ILE A 11 -2.11 -9.13 -16.18
C ILE A 11 -1.14 -10.26 -16.54
N ALA A 12 -1.43 -11.50 -16.14
CA ALA A 12 -0.59 -12.63 -16.50
C ALA A 12 -0.54 -12.87 -18.02
N ALA A 13 -1.67 -12.73 -18.71
CA ALA A 13 -1.70 -12.83 -20.17
C ALA A 13 -1.01 -11.64 -20.84
N HIS A 14 -1.20 -10.42 -20.31
CA HIS A 14 -0.53 -9.22 -20.80
C HIS A 14 1.00 -9.35 -20.77
N TYR A 15 1.57 -9.84 -19.66
CA TYR A 15 3.00 -10.08 -19.52
C TYR A 15 3.47 -11.44 -20.07
N GLN A 16 2.58 -12.20 -20.72
CA GLN A 16 2.88 -13.50 -21.32
C GLN A 16 3.60 -14.45 -20.34
N LEU A 17 3.07 -14.57 -19.11
CA LEU A 17 3.67 -15.36 -18.04
C LEU A 17 3.53 -16.87 -18.32
N ASP A 18 4.35 -17.38 -19.23
CA ASP A 18 4.32 -18.77 -19.69
C ASP A 18 4.93 -19.78 -18.73
N ASN A 19 5.51 -19.27 -17.64
CA ASN A 19 5.92 -20.04 -16.48
C ASN A 19 4.85 -20.11 -15.38
N LEU A 20 3.64 -19.60 -15.62
CA LEU A 20 2.53 -19.62 -14.68
C LEU A 20 1.49 -20.69 -15.05
N VAL A 21 1.30 -21.64 -14.13
CA VAL A 21 0.25 -22.67 -14.23
C VAL A 21 -0.75 -22.46 -13.10
N GLY A 22 -1.99 -22.16 -13.44
CA GLY A 22 -3.13 -22.13 -12.53
C GLY A 22 -3.83 -23.48 -12.48
N ILE A 23 -4.42 -23.80 -11.32
CA ILE A 23 -5.31 -24.95 -11.16
C ILE A 23 -6.62 -24.45 -10.58
N LEU A 24 -7.72 -24.67 -11.31
CA LEU A 24 -9.05 -24.37 -10.84
C LEU A 24 -9.71 -25.66 -10.33
N ASP A 25 -9.86 -25.76 -9.01
CA ASP A 25 -10.64 -26.82 -8.35
C ASP A 25 -12.15 -26.57 -8.51
N VAL A 26 -12.74 -27.14 -9.55
CA VAL A 26 -14.17 -27.03 -9.83
C VAL A 26 -14.93 -28.12 -9.06
N ASN A 27 -15.01 -27.94 -7.74
CA ASN A 27 -15.66 -28.88 -6.81
C ASN A 27 -17.16 -28.64 -6.62
N ARG A 28 -17.78 -27.82 -7.48
CA ARG A 28 -19.18 -27.34 -7.47
C ARG A 28 -19.58 -26.44 -6.30
N LEU A 29 -19.05 -26.64 -5.09
CA LEU A 29 -19.59 -26.08 -3.84
C LEU A 29 -18.68 -25.02 -3.18
N GLY A 30 -19.23 -23.83 -2.97
CA GLY A 30 -18.63 -22.77 -2.14
C GLY A 30 -18.79 -23.02 -0.64
N GLN A 31 -18.79 -21.94 0.15
CA GLN A 31 -18.97 -22.04 1.60
C GLN A 31 -20.40 -22.47 1.98
N ARG A 32 -21.42 -21.81 1.43
CA ARG A 32 -22.82 -22.05 1.79
C ARG A 32 -23.50 -23.11 0.94
N GLY A 33 -23.18 -23.17 -0.35
CA GLY A 33 -23.86 -24.04 -1.31
C GLY A 33 -23.18 -23.97 -2.67
N GLU A 34 -23.89 -24.35 -3.72
CA GLU A 34 -23.38 -24.36 -5.09
C GLU A 34 -22.82 -23.01 -5.55
N THR A 35 -21.68 -23.05 -6.25
CA THR A 35 -21.08 -21.88 -6.88
C THR A 35 -21.87 -21.48 -8.13
N MET A 36 -21.69 -20.24 -8.59
CA MET A 36 -22.44 -19.65 -9.71
C MET A 36 -22.49 -20.52 -10.99
N TYR A 37 -21.47 -21.35 -11.23
CA TYR A 37 -21.38 -22.20 -12.43
C TYR A 37 -21.37 -23.69 -12.10
N GLY A 38 -21.40 -24.09 -10.82
CA GLY A 38 -21.41 -25.49 -10.42
C GLY A 38 -20.32 -26.31 -11.13
N HIS A 39 -20.74 -27.29 -11.94
CA HIS A 39 -19.87 -28.10 -12.82
C HIS A 39 -19.96 -27.75 -14.31
N ASP A 40 -20.44 -26.57 -14.68
CA ASP A 40 -20.36 -26.05 -16.06
C ASP A 40 -18.91 -25.67 -16.42
N LEU A 41 -18.10 -26.70 -16.70
CA LEU A 41 -16.68 -26.55 -17.04
C LEU A 41 -16.49 -25.67 -18.28
N ALA A 42 -17.41 -25.76 -19.23
CA ALA A 42 -17.35 -24.99 -20.46
C ALA A 42 -17.52 -23.48 -20.18
N ALA A 43 -18.30 -23.09 -19.17
CA ALA A 43 -18.37 -21.70 -18.73
C ALA A 43 -17.05 -21.21 -18.12
N TYR A 44 -16.37 -22.04 -17.31
CA TYR A 44 -15.06 -21.69 -16.77
C TYR A 44 -14.01 -21.55 -17.88
N GLU A 45 -13.95 -22.53 -18.78
CA GLU A 45 -13.05 -22.56 -19.93
C GLU A 45 -13.23 -21.32 -20.81
N ARG A 46 -14.45 -21.04 -21.29
CA ARG A 46 -14.74 -19.86 -22.14
C ARG A 46 -14.29 -18.56 -21.49
N ARG A 47 -14.51 -18.41 -20.19
CA ARG A 47 -14.15 -17.17 -19.48
C ARG A 47 -12.64 -17.02 -19.35
N ILE A 48 -11.93 -18.07 -18.96
CA ILE A 48 -10.48 -18.03 -18.74
C ILE A 48 -9.74 -17.90 -20.08
N ALA A 49 -10.14 -18.66 -21.09
CA ALA A 49 -9.57 -18.56 -22.44
C ALA A 49 -9.79 -17.17 -23.06
N ALA A 50 -10.93 -16.51 -22.78
CA ALA A 50 -11.18 -15.15 -23.25
C ALA A 50 -10.20 -14.11 -22.68
N PHE A 51 -9.50 -14.42 -21.58
CA PHE A 51 -8.43 -13.59 -21.03
C PHE A 51 -7.04 -13.92 -21.57
N GLY A 52 -6.93 -14.80 -22.58
CA GLY A 52 -5.66 -15.13 -23.24
C GLY A 52 -4.86 -16.25 -22.56
N TRP A 53 -5.52 -17.08 -21.75
CA TRP A 53 -4.93 -18.26 -21.13
C TRP A 53 -5.17 -19.52 -21.97
N GLU A 54 -4.19 -20.41 -22.02
CA GLU A 54 -4.39 -21.78 -22.49
C GLU A 54 -5.16 -22.56 -21.41
N THR A 55 -6.09 -23.44 -21.80
CA THR A 55 -6.93 -24.19 -20.85
C THR A 55 -6.89 -25.67 -21.11
N ILE A 56 -6.72 -26.48 -20.05
CA ILE A 56 -6.83 -27.93 -20.09
C ILE A 56 -7.96 -28.34 -19.15
N VAL A 57 -9.05 -28.89 -19.69
CA VAL A 57 -10.16 -29.43 -18.88
C VAL A 57 -9.90 -30.90 -18.58
N ILE A 58 -9.93 -31.27 -17.30
CA ILE A 58 -9.68 -32.65 -16.85
C ILE A 58 -10.73 -33.15 -15.87
N ASN A 59 -10.83 -34.47 -15.75
CA ASN A 59 -11.35 -35.10 -14.54
C ASN A 59 -10.28 -35.00 -13.43
N GLY A 60 -10.54 -34.20 -12.40
CA GLY A 60 -9.60 -33.96 -11.29
C GLY A 60 -9.40 -35.16 -10.35
N HIS A 61 -10.07 -36.29 -10.61
CA HIS A 61 -9.87 -37.56 -9.90
C HIS A 61 -9.20 -38.64 -10.77
N ASP A 62 -8.82 -38.30 -11.99
CA ASP A 62 -8.13 -39.20 -12.93
C ASP A 62 -6.64 -38.87 -12.95
N LEU A 63 -5.82 -39.74 -12.34
CA LEU A 63 -4.38 -39.53 -12.21
C LEU A 63 -3.65 -39.49 -13.56
N GLU A 64 -4.16 -40.20 -14.58
CA GLU A 64 -3.55 -40.17 -15.92
C GLU A 64 -3.79 -38.82 -16.58
N GLN A 65 -5.00 -38.26 -16.46
CA GLN A 65 -5.30 -36.92 -16.98
C GLN A 65 -4.54 -35.83 -16.23
N ILE A 66 -4.39 -35.96 -14.90
CA ILE A 66 -3.61 -35.02 -14.09
C ILE A 66 -2.14 -35.02 -14.52
N ASP A 67 -1.52 -36.19 -14.62
CA ASP A 67 -0.12 -36.32 -15.06
C ASP A 67 0.08 -35.80 -16.49
N ALA A 68 -0.84 -36.12 -17.41
CA ALA A 68 -0.80 -35.61 -18.78
C ALA A 68 -0.89 -34.07 -18.83
N ALA A 69 -1.79 -33.46 -18.05
CA ALA A 69 -1.94 -32.01 -17.98
C ALA A 69 -0.68 -31.32 -17.45
N PHE A 70 -0.05 -31.87 -16.40
CA PHE A 70 1.21 -31.32 -15.88
C PHE A 70 2.37 -31.46 -16.87
N ARG A 71 2.48 -32.60 -17.58
CA ARG A 71 3.50 -32.77 -18.63
C ARG A 71 3.32 -31.79 -19.77
N GLN A 72 2.09 -31.58 -20.21
CA GLN A 72 1.78 -30.56 -21.22
C GLN A 72 2.18 -29.17 -20.73
N SER A 73 1.81 -28.82 -19.48
CA SER A 73 2.14 -27.52 -18.89
C SER A 73 3.64 -27.26 -18.77
N ALA A 74 4.44 -28.30 -18.51
CA ALA A 74 5.89 -28.18 -18.38
C ALA A 74 6.60 -27.82 -19.70
N THR A 75 5.94 -28.04 -20.83
CA THR A 75 6.47 -27.72 -22.17
C THR A 75 5.75 -26.56 -22.85
N HIS A 76 4.72 -25.99 -22.21
CA HIS A 76 3.95 -24.89 -22.75
C HIS A 76 4.74 -23.59 -22.68
N THR A 77 4.64 -22.76 -23.73
CA THR A 77 5.33 -21.46 -23.83
C THR A 77 4.42 -20.42 -24.48
N GLY A 78 4.71 -19.14 -24.24
CA GLY A 78 4.05 -18.00 -24.88
C GLY A 78 2.73 -17.53 -24.24
N ALA A 79 2.13 -18.29 -23.31
CA ALA A 79 0.94 -17.87 -22.55
C ALA A 79 0.86 -18.58 -21.19
N PRO A 80 0.16 -17.99 -20.20
CA PRO A 80 -0.15 -18.69 -18.96
C PRO A 80 -1.18 -19.82 -19.21
N LEU A 81 -1.10 -20.89 -18.42
CA LEU A 81 -1.94 -22.08 -18.59
C LEU A 81 -2.82 -22.36 -17.37
N MET A 82 -4.09 -22.70 -17.60
CA MET A 82 -5.04 -23.07 -16.56
C MET A 82 -5.48 -24.53 -16.70
N ILE A 83 -5.28 -25.33 -15.67
CA ILE A 83 -5.87 -26.67 -15.54
C ILE A 83 -7.23 -26.53 -14.84
N ILE A 84 -8.31 -26.82 -15.55
CA ILE A 84 -9.69 -26.77 -15.05
C ILE A 84 -10.10 -28.19 -14.64
N ALA A 85 -9.99 -28.46 -13.34
CA ALA A 85 -10.20 -29.80 -12.80
C ALA A 85 -11.63 -29.95 -12.27
N LYS A 86 -12.44 -30.81 -12.90
CA LYS A 86 -13.72 -31.22 -12.32
C LYS A 86 -13.48 -32.15 -11.14
N THR A 87 -13.89 -31.72 -9.96
CA THR A 87 -13.76 -32.52 -8.73
C THR A 87 -15.10 -32.58 -8.00
N PHE A 88 -15.14 -33.24 -6.85
CA PHE A 88 -16.30 -33.26 -5.96
C PHE A 88 -15.79 -32.89 -4.57
N LYS A 89 -16.39 -31.90 -3.93
CA LYS A 89 -16.00 -31.49 -2.59
C LYS A 89 -16.21 -32.65 -1.62
N GLY A 90 -15.18 -33.02 -0.86
CA GLY A 90 -15.22 -34.24 -0.03
C GLY A 90 -15.19 -35.55 -0.82
N GLY A 91 -14.64 -35.53 -2.05
CA GLY A 91 -14.55 -36.70 -2.92
C GLY A 91 -13.91 -37.92 -2.24
N GLY A 92 -14.48 -39.10 -2.51
CA GLY A 92 -14.05 -40.37 -1.92
C GLY A 92 -14.73 -40.73 -0.60
N ILE A 93 -15.54 -39.84 -0.01
CA ILE A 93 -16.22 -40.07 1.27
C ILE A 93 -17.73 -39.77 1.13
N SER A 94 -18.58 -40.80 1.18
CA SER A 94 -20.01 -40.74 0.84
C SER A 94 -20.82 -39.74 1.67
N ILE A 95 -20.45 -39.55 2.94
CA ILE A 95 -21.17 -38.70 3.89
C ILE A 95 -20.94 -37.19 3.67
N VAL A 96 -19.88 -36.82 2.95
CA VAL A 96 -19.52 -35.42 2.67
C VAL A 96 -19.39 -35.12 1.18
N GLN A 97 -19.16 -36.13 0.34
CA GLN A 97 -18.98 -35.95 -1.08
C GLN A 97 -20.19 -35.23 -1.68
N ASP A 98 -19.91 -34.08 -2.28
CA ASP A 98 -20.90 -33.27 -2.98
C ASP A 98 -22.08 -32.81 -2.10
N ARG A 99 -21.88 -32.77 -0.77
CA ARG A 99 -22.88 -32.34 0.21
C ARG A 99 -22.69 -30.89 0.65
N GLU A 100 -23.78 -30.13 0.65
CA GLU A 100 -23.82 -28.79 1.25
C GLU A 100 -23.69 -28.85 2.78
N GLY A 101 -23.36 -27.72 3.41
CA GLY A 101 -23.26 -27.61 4.87
C GLY A 101 -22.06 -28.31 5.51
N ARG A 102 -21.17 -28.91 4.72
CA ARG A 102 -19.95 -29.61 5.18
C ARG A 102 -18.66 -28.79 5.03
N HIS A 103 -18.76 -27.55 4.54
CA HIS A 103 -17.58 -26.69 4.42
C HIS A 103 -17.16 -26.15 5.80
N GLY A 104 -15.88 -26.32 6.15
CA GLY A 104 -15.33 -25.84 7.42
C GLY A 104 -15.76 -26.66 8.65
N THR A 105 -16.42 -27.80 8.46
CA THR A 105 -16.85 -28.68 9.56
C THR A 105 -15.95 -29.90 9.67
N ALA A 106 -15.46 -30.21 10.87
CA ALA A 106 -14.76 -31.47 11.12
C ALA A 106 -15.75 -32.64 11.19
N LEU A 107 -15.31 -33.82 10.74
CA LEU A 107 -16.05 -35.06 10.95
C LEU A 107 -16.02 -35.45 12.44
N ASN A 108 -17.14 -35.94 12.96
CA ASN A 108 -17.15 -36.53 14.29
C ASN A 108 -16.45 -37.92 14.29
N PRO A 109 -16.16 -38.54 15.45
CA PRO A 109 -15.44 -39.82 15.51
C PRO A 109 -16.12 -40.97 14.74
N GLU A 110 -17.46 -41.02 14.70
CA GLU A 110 -18.22 -42.05 13.98
C GLU A 110 -18.13 -41.83 12.46
N GLU A 111 -18.37 -40.60 12.02
CA GLU A 111 -18.21 -40.17 10.62
C GLU A 111 -16.78 -40.41 10.12
N THR A 112 -15.78 -40.19 10.99
CA THR A 112 -14.35 -40.44 10.70
C THR A 112 -14.08 -41.92 10.50
N ALA A 113 -14.58 -42.79 11.40
CA ALA A 113 -14.41 -44.23 11.25
C ALA A 113 -15.02 -44.75 9.94
N LYS A 114 -16.22 -44.24 9.59
CA LYS A 114 -16.87 -44.57 8.32
C LYS A 114 -16.08 -44.07 7.11
N ALA A 115 -15.56 -42.84 7.16
CA ALA A 115 -14.75 -42.30 6.08
C ALA A 115 -13.46 -43.12 5.85
N LEU A 116 -12.80 -43.55 6.93
CA LEU A 116 -11.61 -44.39 6.84
C LEU A 116 -11.90 -45.78 6.26
N ASP A 117 -13.05 -46.37 6.59
CA ASP A 117 -13.49 -47.64 6.00
C ASP A 117 -13.76 -47.49 4.49
N GLU A 118 -14.40 -46.41 4.07
CA GLU A 118 -14.68 -46.11 2.65
C GLU A 118 -13.41 -45.83 1.84
N LEU A 119 -12.43 -45.13 2.42
CA LEU A 119 -11.13 -44.89 1.77
C LEU A 119 -10.28 -46.17 1.66
N GLY A 120 -10.56 -47.16 2.52
CA GLY A 120 -9.87 -48.44 2.51
C GLY A 120 -8.42 -48.37 3.00
N PRO A 121 -7.67 -49.49 2.87
CA PRO A 121 -6.29 -49.56 3.31
C PRO A 121 -5.40 -48.65 2.45
N VAL A 122 -4.75 -47.67 3.08
CA VAL A 122 -3.74 -46.82 2.44
C VAL A 122 -2.36 -47.46 2.61
N ASP A 123 -1.63 -47.62 1.50
CA ASP A 123 -0.24 -48.07 1.55
C ASP A 123 0.67 -46.95 2.08
N THR A 124 0.84 -46.92 3.40
CA THR A 124 1.75 -45.99 4.08
C THR A 124 3.23 -46.36 3.91
N SER A 125 3.56 -47.45 3.18
CA SER A 125 4.94 -47.84 2.85
C SER A 125 5.42 -47.22 1.54
N LEU A 126 4.52 -46.74 0.67
CA LEU A 126 4.89 -46.06 -0.56
C LEU A 126 5.79 -44.85 -0.25
N ARG A 127 6.99 -44.85 -0.79
CA ARG A 127 7.97 -43.76 -0.69
C ARG A 127 8.41 -43.38 -2.09
N GLY A 128 8.42 -42.09 -2.38
CA GLY A 128 8.99 -41.52 -3.59
C GLY A 128 10.12 -40.56 -3.25
N THR A 129 11.11 -40.45 -4.15
CA THR A 129 12.14 -39.40 -4.07
C THR A 129 11.73 -38.28 -5.00
N ILE A 130 11.52 -37.09 -4.46
CA ILE A 130 11.24 -35.90 -5.26
C ILE A 130 12.59 -35.22 -5.56
N PRO A 131 12.96 -35.01 -6.84
CA PRO A 131 14.18 -34.28 -7.17
C PRO A 131 14.06 -32.84 -6.66
N LEU A 132 15.13 -32.32 -6.07
CA LEU A 132 15.19 -30.91 -5.70
C LEU A 132 15.17 -30.05 -6.98
N PRO A 133 14.42 -28.94 -6.99
CA PRO A 133 14.46 -28.02 -8.12
C PRO A 133 15.83 -27.37 -8.22
N GLU A 134 16.20 -26.97 -9.44
CA GLU A 134 17.35 -26.10 -9.64
C GLU A 134 17.13 -24.78 -8.89
N ASN A 135 18.12 -24.35 -8.10
CA ASN A 135 18.06 -23.08 -7.41
C ASN A 135 18.49 -21.93 -8.33
N LEU A 136 17.56 -21.48 -9.17
CA LEU A 136 17.75 -20.33 -10.06
C LEU A 136 17.69 -19.04 -9.23
N LEU A 137 18.85 -18.58 -8.76
CA LEU A 137 18.99 -17.27 -8.14
C LEU A 137 19.32 -16.21 -9.21
N PRO A 138 18.61 -15.06 -9.24
CA PRO A 138 18.99 -13.98 -10.13
C PRO A 138 20.39 -13.48 -9.78
N GLN A 139 21.18 -13.12 -10.79
CA GLN A 139 22.49 -12.54 -10.57
C GLN A 139 22.36 -11.22 -9.79
N ALA A 140 23.09 -11.11 -8.68
CA ALA A 140 23.16 -9.86 -7.93
C ALA A 140 23.90 -8.82 -8.78
N MET A 141 23.23 -7.71 -9.11
CA MET A 141 23.90 -6.57 -9.70
C MET A 141 24.45 -5.68 -8.58
N PRO A 142 25.71 -5.21 -8.68
CA PRO A 142 26.24 -4.27 -7.70
C PRO A 142 25.51 -2.94 -7.81
N GLY A 143 25.21 -2.32 -6.66
CA GLY A 143 24.67 -0.97 -6.62
C GLY A 143 25.71 0.05 -7.09
N GLN A 144 25.25 1.06 -7.82
CA GLN A 144 26.06 2.23 -8.19
C GLN A 144 25.92 3.33 -7.13
N MET A 145 26.88 4.25 -7.07
CA MET A 145 26.73 5.45 -6.25
C MET A 145 25.63 6.35 -6.84
N SER A 146 24.77 6.88 -5.97
CA SER A 146 23.80 7.93 -6.35
C SER A 146 24.27 9.28 -5.77
N PRO A 147 24.03 10.40 -6.48
CA PRO A 147 24.27 11.72 -5.92
C PRO A 147 23.27 12.00 -4.77
N PRO A 148 23.57 12.96 -3.88
CA PRO A 148 22.60 13.45 -2.91
C PRO A 148 21.45 14.21 -3.61
N PRO A 149 20.32 14.47 -2.92
CA PRO A 149 19.28 15.37 -3.41
C PRO A 149 19.87 16.74 -3.77
N ALA A 150 19.31 17.38 -4.81
CA ALA A 150 19.82 18.65 -5.34
C ALA A 150 18.68 19.60 -5.73
N TYR A 151 17.85 19.98 -4.77
CA TYR A 151 16.75 20.91 -4.98
C TYR A 151 17.21 22.37 -4.81
N PRO A 152 16.85 23.28 -5.75
CA PRO A 152 17.04 24.71 -5.56
C PRO A 152 16.07 25.23 -4.49
N PRO A 153 16.53 26.03 -3.52
CA PRO A 153 15.67 26.50 -2.42
C PRO A 153 14.52 27.43 -2.90
N ASP A 154 14.71 28.10 -4.03
CA ASP A 154 13.77 29.06 -4.62
C ASP A 154 12.77 28.43 -5.60
N LYS A 155 12.87 27.12 -5.85
CA LYS A 155 12.03 26.42 -6.82
C LYS A 155 11.09 25.42 -6.13
N PRO A 156 9.80 25.75 -5.99
CA PRO A 156 8.80 24.82 -5.47
C PRO A 156 8.74 23.54 -6.28
N VAL A 157 8.54 22.42 -5.59
CA VAL A 157 8.38 21.09 -6.20
C VAL A 157 7.32 20.33 -5.43
N ALA A 158 6.39 19.68 -6.14
CA ALA A 158 5.40 18.83 -5.50
C ALA A 158 6.06 17.54 -4.97
N THR A 159 5.70 17.10 -3.77
CA THR A 159 6.25 15.89 -3.14
C THR A 159 6.01 14.64 -4.00
N ARG A 160 4.87 14.54 -4.71
CA ARG A 160 4.64 13.46 -5.68
C ARG A 160 5.67 13.40 -6.81
N LYS A 161 6.16 14.57 -7.28
CA LYS A 161 7.21 14.64 -8.30
C LYS A 161 8.57 14.27 -7.72
N ALA A 162 8.85 14.74 -6.50
CA ALA A 162 10.06 14.38 -5.77
C ALA A 162 10.15 12.86 -5.51
N TYR A 163 9.01 12.18 -5.30
CA TYR A 163 8.96 10.71 -5.24
C TYR A 163 9.47 10.06 -6.54
N GLY A 164 9.01 10.51 -7.70
CA GLY A 164 9.50 10.02 -9.00
C GLY A 164 11.00 10.28 -9.21
N ASN A 165 11.48 11.47 -8.84
CA ASN A 165 12.91 11.81 -8.87
C ASN A 165 13.73 10.91 -7.93
N ALA A 166 13.23 10.64 -6.72
CA ALA A 166 13.88 9.76 -5.75
C ALA A 166 14.05 8.34 -6.31
N LEU A 167 12.99 7.81 -6.93
CA LEU A 167 13.01 6.48 -7.53
C LEU A 167 14.08 6.39 -8.63
N GLU A 168 14.12 7.36 -9.55
CA GLU A 168 15.15 7.41 -10.60
C GLU A 168 16.56 7.48 -10.01
N ARG A 169 16.79 8.39 -9.05
CA ARG A 169 18.08 8.59 -8.40
C ARG A 169 18.60 7.31 -7.73
N LEU A 170 17.71 6.59 -7.05
CA LEU A 170 18.06 5.40 -6.25
C LEU A 170 18.01 4.10 -7.06
N ALA A 171 17.45 4.12 -8.28
CA ALA A 171 17.24 2.93 -9.11
C ALA A 171 18.54 2.16 -9.38
N PHE A 172 19.64 2.87 -9.62
CA PHE A 172 20.95 2.26 -9.95
C PHE A 172 21.75 1.85 -8.70
N GLN A 173 21.49 2.50 -7.57
CA GLN A 173 22.04 2.10 -6.28
C GLN A 173 21.38 0.82 -5.76
N HIS A 174 20.10 0.62 -6.06
CA HIS A 174 19.31 -0.52 -5.60
C HIS A 174 18.70 -1.28 -6.79
N PRO A 175 19.44 -2.20 -7.43
CA PRO A 175 18.95 -2.95 -8.60
C PRO A 175 17.82 -3.95 -8.29
N SER A 176 17.54 -4.21 -7.01
CA SER A 176 16.38 -4.97 -6.57
C SER A 176 15.08 -4.16 -6.58
N VAL A 177 15.15 -2.83 -6.68
CA VAL A 177 13.97 -1.96 -6.76
C VAL A 177 13.27 -2.16 -8.10
N VAL A 178 11.95 -2.31 -8.02
CA VAL A 178 11.02 -2.34 -9.14
C VAL A 178 9.87 -1.38 -8.83
N ALA A 179 9.30 -0.76 -9.85
CA ALA A 179 8.16 0.14 -9.71
C ALA A 179 6.92 -0.48 -10.36
N LEU A 180 5.77 -0.38 -9.70
CA LEU A 180 4.48 -0.79 -10.20
C LEU A 180 3.52 0.38 -10.06
N ASP A 181 2.73 0.68 -11.09
CA ASP A 181 1.74 1.75 -11.02
C ASP A 181 0.41 1.30 -11.62
N ALA A 182 -0.70 1.82 -11.09
CA ALA A 182 -2.05 1.48 -11.51
C ALA A 182 -2.63 2.50 -12.51
N GLU A 183 -2.01 2.63 -13.68
CA GLU A 183 -2.40 3.55 -14.78
C GLU A 183 -2.37 5.06 -14.44
N VAL A 184 -1.71 5.48 -13.36
CA VAL A 184 -1.63 6.89 -12.95
C VAL A 184 -0.19 7.39 -12.85
N SER A 185 0.74 6.73 -13.55
CA SER A 185 2.19 6.98 -13.45
C SER A 185 2.62 8.39 -13.86
N ASN A 186 1.86 9.03 -14.75
CA ASN A 186 2.04 10.43 -15.14
C ASN A 186 1.62 11.43 -14.03
N SER A 187 0.84 10.96 -13.06
CA SER A 187 0.25 11.75 -11.98
C SER A 187 0.97 11.49 -10.65
N THR A 188 1.39 10.25 -10.41
CA THR A 188 2.28 9.85 -9.30
C THR A 188 3.74 10.19 -9.59
N TYR A 189 4.09 10.46 -10.86
CA TYR A 189 5.45 10.62 -11.39
C TYR A 189 6.32 9.35 -11.34
N ALA A 190 5.73 8.17 -11.16
CA ALA A 190 6.44 6.91 -11.37
C ALA A 190 6.89 6.72 -12.85
N ASP A 191 6.34 7.51 -13.78
CA ASP A 191 6.77 7.55 -15.18
C ASP A 191 8.23 8.01 -15.35
N ILE A 192 8.78 8.74 -14.39
CA ILE A 192 10.20 9.12 -14.35
C ILE A 192 11.05 7.86 -14.20
N PHE A 193 10.73 6.99 -13.24
CA PHE A 193 11.40 5.68 -13.09
C PHE A 193 11.21 4.82 -14.34
N ARG A 194 10.00 4.80 -14.93
CA ARG A 194 9.72 4.05 -16.18
C ARG A 194 10.66 4.47 -17.32
N LYS A 195 10.96 5.77 -17.47
CA LYS A 195 11.86 6.27 -18.50
C LYS A 195 13.32 5.86 -18.23
N ALA A 196 13.73 5.86 -16.97
CA ALA A 196 15.10 5.51 -16.56
C ALA A 196 15.38 4.00 -16.54
N CYS A 197 14.40 3.18 -16.16
CA CYS A 197 14.51 1.73 -15.97
C CYS A 197 13.25 1.00 -16.47
N PRO A 198 12.94 1.06 -17.78
CA PRO A 198 11.71 0.49 -18.34
C PRO A 198 11.55 -1.01 -18.08
N GLU A 199 12.66 -1.76 -17.97
CA GLU A 199 12.69 -3.19 -17.69
C GLU A 199 12.34 -3.55 -16.23
N ARG A 200 12.28 -2.56 -15.34
CA ARG A 200 11.93 -2.72 -13.92
C ARG A 200 10.66 -1.98 -13.53
N PHE A 201 9.97 -1.39 -14.49
CA PHE A 201 8.66 -0.79 -14.32
C PHE A 201 7.59 -1.73 -14.85
N PHE A 202 6.53 -1.95 -14.07
CA PHE A 202 5.38 -2.75 -14.46
C PHE A 202 4.13 -1.89 -14.43
N GLU A 203 3.53 -1.69 -15.61
CA GLU A 203 2.18 -1.14 -15.71
C GLU A 203 1.18 -2.18 -15.22
N MET A 204 0.40 -1.84 -14.20
CA MET A 204 -0.58 -2.73 -13.60
C MET A 204 -2.00 -2.38 -14.03
N TYR A 205 -2.17 -1.32 -14.83
CA TYR A 205 -3.47 -0.81 -15.28
C TYR A 205 -4.38 -0.46 -14.08
N VAL A 206 -5.66 -0.21 -14.33
CA VAL A 206 -6.63 0.16 -13.27
C VAL A 206 -7.03 -1.09 -12.46
N ALA A 207 -6.09 -1.61 -11.67
CA ALA A 207 -6.20 -2.86 -10.94
C ALA A 207 -5.34 -2.85 -9.66
N GLU A 208 -5.67 -1.97 -8.70
CA GLU A 208 -4.87 -1.80 -7.47
C GLU A 208 -4.79 -3.09 -6.63
N GLN A 209 -5.84 -3.92 -6.64
CA GLN A 209 -5.84 -5.19 -5.90
C GLN A 209 -4.78 -6.13 -6.46
N ASN A 210 -4.75 -6.32 -7.78
CA ASN A 210 -3.73 -7.14 -8.41
C ASN A 210 -2.33 -6.49 -8.33
N MET A 211 -2.20 -5.17 -8.43
CA MET A 211 -0.92 -4.48 -8.20
C MET A 211 -0.32 -4.84 -6.83
N ALA A 212 -1.12 -4.79 -5.77
CA ALA A 212 -0.68 -5.16 -4.42
C ALA A 212 -0.30 -6.65 -4.32
N GLY A 213 -1.08 -7.54 -4.94
CA GLY A 213 -0.77 -8.98 -4.99
C GLY A 213 0.52 -9.30 -5.76
N ALA A 214 0.71 -8.69 -6.93
CA ALA A 214 1.90 -8.83 -7.74
C ALA A 214 3.14 -8.30 -7.01
N ALA A 215 3.03 -7.15 -6.33
CA ALA A 215 4.08 -6.60 -5.48
C ALA A 215 4.48 -7.58 -4.36
N LEU A 216 3.51 -8.20 -3.68
CA LEU A 216 3.82 -9.25 -2.70
C LEU A 216 4.61 -10.40 -3.33
N GLY A 217 4.17 -10.90 -4.48
CA GLY A 217 4.89 -11.94 -5.23
C GLY A 217 6.34 -11.55 -5.53
N LEU A 218 6.56 -10.35 -6.07
CA LEU A 218 7.89 -9.81 -6.35
C LEU A 218 8.76 -9.67 -5.10
N ALA A 219 8.18 -9.19 -3.99
CA ALA A 219 8.86 -9.10 -2.70
C ALA A 219 9.32 -10.49 -2.20
N ARG A 220 8.46 -11.51 -2.32
CA ARG A 220 8.80 -12.90 -1.97
C ARG A 220 9.86 -13.52 -2.89
N ARG A 221 10.14 -12.90 -4.04
CA ARG A 221 11.22 -13.27 -4.97
C ARG A 221 12.45 -12.37 -4.85
N GLY A 222 12.56 -11.58 -3.77
CA GLY A 222 13.75 -10.79 -3.46
C GLY A 222 13.83 -9.41 -4.12
N LYS A 223 12.73 -8.93 -4.72
CA LYS A 223 12.62 -7.55 -5.19
C LYS A 223 12.16 -6.62 -4.07
N ILE A 224 12.36 -5.31 -4.26
CA ILE A 224 11.83 -4.26 -3.39
C ILE A 224 10.81 -3.46 -4.21
N PRO A 225 9.54 -3.87 -4.23
CA PRO A 225 8.50 -3.19 -5.00
C PRO A 225 8.12 -1.84 -4.37
N PHE A 226 8.14 -0.81 -5.20
CA PHE A 226 7.43 0.45 -4.98
C PHE A 226 6.15 0.44 -5.80
N VAL A 227 5.00 0.42 -5.14
CA VAL A 227 3.69 0.54 -5.80
C VAL A 227 3.19 1.97 -5.67
N SER A 228 2.54 2.50 -6.71
CA SER A 228 1.99 3.85 -6.70
C SER A 228 0.59 3.93 -7.29
N SER A 229 -0.28 4.69 -6.62
CA SER A 229 -1.59 5.13 -7.10
C SER A 229 -2.02 6.40 -6.36
N PHE A 230 -3.26 6.83 -6.51
CA PHE A 230 -3.82 7.89 -5.65
C PHE A 230 -4.11 7.29 -4.27
N ALA A 231 -3.87 8.06 -3.21
CA ALA A 231 -4.11 7.65 -1.84
C ALA A 231 -5.56 7.15 -1.64
N ALA A 232 -6.53 7.81 -2.27
CA ALA A 232 -7.93 7.38 -2.29
C ALA A 232 -8.12 5.97 -2.88
N PHE A 233 -7.43 5.65 -3.99
CA PHE A 233 -7.61 4.37 -4.69
C PHE A 233 -6.89 3.21 -4.00
N LEU A 234 -5.87 3.47 -3.17
CA LEU A 234 -5.24 2.44 -2.35
C LEU A 234 -6.22 1.78 -1.37
N THR A 235 -7.35 2.43 -1.04
CA THR A 235 -8.45 1.82 -0.27
C THR A 235 -9.03 0.59 -0.98
N ARG A 236 -9.00 0.54 -2.32
CA ARG A 236 -9.42 -0.61 -3.12
C ARG A 236 -8.59 -1.86 -2.83
N ALA A 237 -7.33 -1.69 -2.45
CA ALA A 237 -6.35 -2.74 -2.21
C ALA A 237 -6.06 -2.99 -0.72
N PHE A 238 -6.90 -2.48 0.19
CA PHE A 238 -6.61 -2.54 1.62
C PHE A 238 -6.43 -3.98 2.13
N ASP A 239 -7.32 -4.90 1.74
CA ASP A 239 -7.19 -6.30 2.17
C ASP A 239 -5.88 -6.93 1.66
N GLN A 240 -5.46 -6.62 0.43
CA GLN A 240 -4.20 -7.10 -0.12
C GLN A 240 -2.99 -6.56 0.64
N PHE A 241 -2.96 -5.27 1.00
CA PHE A 241 -1.87 -4.72 1.81
C PHE A 241 -1.87 -5.26 3.25
N ARG A 242 -3.04 -5.45 3.84
CA ARG A 242 -3.21 -6.11 5.14
C ARG A 242 -2.63 -7.53 5.09
N MET A 243 -3.01 -8.31 4.09
CA MET A 243 -2.52 -9.69 3.90
C MET A 243 -1.05 -9.75 3.51
N ALA A 244 -0.53 -8.75 2.79
CA ALA A 244 0.88 -8.65 2.47
C ALA A 244 1.74 -8.56 3.74
N ARG A 245 1.29 -7.83 4.76
CA ARG A 245 1.98 -7.82 6.05
C ARG A 245 2.05 -9.20 6.69
N TYR A 246 0.92 -9.90 6.79
CA TYR A 246 0.85 -11.27 7.32
C TYR A 246 1.59 -12.30 6.46
N SER A 247 1.98 -11.92 5.25
CA SER A 247 2.77 -12.74 4.31
C SER A 247 4.25 -12.36 4.30
N ASN A 248 4.72 -11.57 5.28
CA ASN A 248 6.09 -11.04 5.33
C ASN A 248 6.49 -10.32 4.03
N GLY A 249 5.59 -9.46 3.54
CA GLY A 249 5.81 -8.61 2.37
C GLY A 249 6.69 -7.42 2.72
N ASN A 250 7.70 -7.17 1.88
CA ASN A 250 8.55 -5.99 1.92
C ASN A 250 8.12 -5.04 0.79
N ILE A 251 7.12 -4.19 1.03
CA ILE A 251 6.47 -3.38 -0.03
C ILE A 251 6.44 -1.91 0.37
N LYS A 252 6.81 -1.04 -0.57
CA LYS A 252 6.78 0.41 -0.41
C LYS A 252 5.62 0.96 -1.22
N ILE A 253 4.80 1.81 -0.62
CA ILE A 253 3.51 2.21 -1.15
C ILE A 253 3.49 3.73 -1.19
N CYS A 254 3.38 4.31 -2.37
CA CYS A 254 3.20 5.75 -2.54
C CYS A 254 1.75 6.06 -2.87
N GLY A 255 1.08 6.82 -1.99
CA GLY A 255 -0.25 7.36 -2.25
C GLY A 255 -0.15 8.84 -2.55
N SER A 256 -0.33 9.21 -3.82
CA SER A 256 -0.37 10.62 -4.24
C SER A 256 -1.77 11.22 -4.06
N HIS A 257 -1.94 12.51 -4.38
CA HIS A 257 -3.26 13.17 -4.38
C HIS A 257 -3.98 13.05 -3.03
N ALA A 258 -3.23 13.16 -1.93
CA ALA A 258 -3.78 13.07 -0.60
C ALA A 258 -4.45 14.40 -0.18
N GLY A 259 -5.58 14.29 0.53
CA GLY A 259 -6.30 15.43 1.09
C GLY A 259 -7.17 16.23 0.10
N VAL A 260 -7.85 17.25 0.61
CA VAL A 260 -8.67 18.19 -0.18
C VAL A 260 -7.80 19.14 -1.01
N SER A 261 -6.52 19.27 -0.67
CA SER A 261 -5.54 20.10 -1.38
C SER A 261 -5.33 19.75 -2.86
N ILE A 262 -5.90 18.63 -3.35
CA ILE A 262 -5.87 18.29 -4.79
C ILE A 262 -6.66 19.27 -5.64
N GLY A 263 -7.71 19.87 -5.08
CA GLY A 263 -8.54 20.88 -5.75
C GLY A 263 -9.72 20.30 -6.53
N GLU A 264 -9.70 20.55 -7.84
CA GLU A 264 -10.90 20.60 -8.67
C GLU A 264 -11.53 19.22 -8.96
N ASP A 265 -10.75 18.14 -8.91
CA ASP A 265 -11.25 16.77 -9.17
C ASP A 265 -12.32 16.33 -8.15
N GLY A 266 -12.30 16.91 -6.94
CA GLY A 266 -13.31 16.66 -5.93
C GLY A 266 -13.13 15.34 -5.17
N THR A 267 -14.17 14.95 -4.43
CA THR A 267 -14.11 13.96 -3.34
C THR A 267 -13.66 12.58 -3.75
N SER A 268 -13.95 12.13 -4.96
CA SER A 268 -13.60 10.77 -5.40
C SER A 268 -12.10 10.50 -5.48
N GLN A 269 -11.27 11.55 -5.57
CA GLN A 269 -9.81 11.45 -5.69
C GLN A 269 -9.08 11.83 -4.39
N MET A 270 -9.80 12.41 -3.41
CA MET A 270 -9.22 12.90 -2.16
C MET A 270 -8.96 11.75 -1.20
N GLY A 271 -7.68 11.41 -0.98
CA GLY A 271 -7.32 10.46 0.08
C GLY A 271 -7.47 11.11 1.45
N LEU A 272 -8.51 10.75 2.22
CA LEU A 272 -8.82 11.36 3.52
C LEU A 272 -8.87 10.35 4.68
N GLU A 273 -8.72 9.06 4.38
CA GLU A 273 -8.71 7.94 5.31
C GLU A 273 -7.43 7.08 5.17
N ASP A 274 -6.49 7.51 4.33
CA ASP A 274 -5.30 6.77 3.96
C ASP A 274 -4.30 6.63 5.14
N ILE A 275 -4.12 7.67 5.96
CA ILE A 275 -3.28 7.61 7.16
C ILE A 275 -3.88 6.61 8.14
N ALA A 276 -5.19 6.67 8.39
CA ALA A 276 -5.88 5.73 9.27
C ALA A 276 -5.73 4.28 8.78
N MET A 277 -5.97 4.05 7.49
CA MET A 277 -5.84 2.74 6.85
C MET A 277 -4.44 2.17 7.04
N PHE A 278 -3.39 2.91 6.68
CA PHE A 278 -2.02 2.39 6.77
C PHE A 278 -1.50 2.32 8.21
N ARG A 279 -1.92 3.21 9.12
CA ARG A 279 -1.59 3.09 10.56
C ARG A 279 -2.17 1.81 11.17
N SER A 280 -3.31 1.32 10.68
CA SER A 280 -3.94 0.09 11.18
C SER A 280 -3.22 -1.20 10.81
N ILE A 281 -2.35 -1.18 9.79
CA ILE A 281 -1.56 -2.35 9.39
C ILE A 281 -0.47 -2.62 10.44
N LEU A 282 -0.35 -3.87 10.89
CA LEU A 282 0.64 -4.27 11.91
C LEU A 282 2.07 -3.91 11.48
N ASP A 283 2.83 -3.27 12.38
CA ASP A 283 4.22 -2.83 12.16
C ASP A 283 4.47 -1.99 10.89
N SER A 284 3.43 -1.40 10.29
CA SER A 284 3.62 -0.49 9.16
C SER A 284 4.36 0.78 9.57
N VAL A 285 5.06 1.36 8.59
CA VAL A 285 5.59 2.73 8.66
C VAL A 285 4.70 3.65 7.82
N VAL A 286 4.38 4.82 8.34
CA VAL A 286 3.57 5.86 7.69
C VAL A 286 4.34 7.18 7.69
N LEU A 287 4.73 7.60 6.50
CA LEU A 287 5.53 8.79 6.24
C LEU A 287 4.72 9.80 5.45
N TYR A 288 4.82 11.07 5.83
CA TYR A 288 4.19 12.18 5.13
C TYR A 288 5.22 13.30 4.92
N PRO A 289 6.09 13.21 3.89
CA PRO A 289 7.04 14.27 3.58
C PRO A 289 6.35 15.61 3.31
N SER A 290 7.01 16.68 3.74
CA SER A 290 6.49 18.04 3.65
C SER A 290 7.07 18.86 2.50
N ASP A 291 8.19 18.44 1.93
CA ASP A 291 8.80 19.06 0.76
C ASP A 291 9.57 18.03 -0.11
N ALA A 292 10.25 18.49 -1.14
CA ALA A 292 10.97 17.60 -2.04
C ALA A 292 12.20 16.93 -1.40
N VAL A 293 12.93 17.63 -0.52
CA VAL A 293 14.11 17.10 0.17
C VAL A 293 13.70 15.98 1.12
N SER A 294 12.73 16.24 2.01
CA SER A 294 12.17 15.24 2.91
C SER A 294 11.59 14.05 2.15
N THR A 295 10.96 14.28 0.98
CA THR A 295 10.46 13.16 0.14
C THR A 295 11.59 12.24 -0.30
N GLU A 296 12.66 12.78 -0.91
CA GLU A 296 13.76 11.92 -1.39
C GLU A 296 14.46 11.17 -0.27
N ARG A 297 14.67 11.83 0.88
CA ARG A 297 15.30 11.24 2.05
C ARG A 297 14.44 10.12 2.65
N LEU A 298 13.12 10.33 2.73
CA LEU A 298 12.20 9.31 3.25
C LEU A 298 11.99 8.14 2.28
N VAL A 299 12.07 8.36 0.97
CA VAL A 299 12.13 7.25 0.00
C VAL A 299 13.41 6.44 0.19
N GLU A 300 14.55 7.09 0.42
CA GLU A 300 15.82 6.41 0.69
C GLU A 300 15.75 5.54 1.97
N GLU A 301 15.18 6.08 3.04
CA GLU A 301 14.93 5.31 4.27
C GLU A 301 13.94 4.15 4.04
N ALA A 302 12.89 4.38 3.25
CA ALA A 302 11.90 3.36 2.92
C ALA A 302 12.51 2.16 2.17
N ILE A 303 13.49 2.38 1.29
CA ILE A 303 14.23 1.30 0.59
C ILE A 303 14.97 0.42 1.61
N ARG A 304 15.57 1.03 2.64
CA ARG A 304 16.40 0.35 3.65
C ARG A 304 15.56 -0.38 4.69
N HIS A 305 14.34 0.07 4.92
CA HIS A 305 13.42 -0.54 5.87
C HIS A 305 12.81 -1.84 5.33
N GLU A 306 12.76 -2.91 6.13
CA GLU A 306 12.06 -4.14 5.78
C GLU A 306 10.61 -4.13 6.29
N GLY A 307 9.64 -4.35 5.40
CA GLY A 307 8.22 -4.39 5.74
C GLY A 307 7.38 -3.43 4.90
N ILE A 308 6.19 -3.09 5.41
CA ILE A 308 5.22 -2.21 4.75
C ILE A 308 5.52 -0.75 5.09
N VAL A 309 5.85 0.05 4.08
CA VAL A 309 6.07 1.50 4.24
C VAL A 309 5.10 2.26 3.34
N TYR A 310 4.28 3.12 3.92
CA TYR A 310 3.41 4.04 3.21
C TYR A 310 4.02 5.44 3.18
N ILE A 311 4.08 6.06 2.00
CA ILE A 311 4.55 7.42 1.76
C ILE A 311 3.40 8.21 1.15
N ARG A 312 2.87 9.16 1.91
CA ARG A 312 1.78 10.05 1.50
C ARG A 312 2.37 11.26 0.75
N THR A 313 1.95 11.50 -0.49
CA THR A 313 2.41 12.66 -1.28
C THR A 313 1.26 13.54 -1.74
N THR A 314 1.55 14.82 -1.96
CA THR A 314 0.58 15.90 -2.24
C THR A 314 0.71 16.41 -3.67
N ARG A 315 -0.39 16.98 -4.18
CA ARG A 315 -0.51 17.42 -5.58
C ARG A 315 0.19 18.75 -5.86
N LYS A 316 -0.01 19.73 -4.98
CA LYS A 316 0.45 21.12 -5.10
C LYS A 316 1.97 21.19 -5.00
N GLU A 317 2.59 22.08 -5.76
CA GLU A 317 4.00 22.41 -5.58
C GLU A 317 4.20 23.15 -4.26
N THR A 318 5.17 22.72 -3.48
CA THR A 318 5.47 23.29 -2.16
C THR A 318 6.87 23.88 -2.15
N PRO A 319 7.11 25.00 -1.44
CA PRO A 319 8.44 25.52 -1.19
C PRO A 319 9.38 24.45 -0.59
N ILE A 320 10.68 24.60 -0.85
CA ILE A 320 11.70 23.79 -0.19
C ILE A 320 11.92 24.35 1.21
N LEU A 321 11.75 23.51 2.23
CA LEU A 321 11.91 23.88 3.64
C LEU A 321 13.28 23.50 4.17
N TYR A 322 13.84 22.40 3.67
CA TYR A 322 15.05 21.79 4.22
C TYR A 322 16.25 21.93 3.30
N GLY A 323 17.45 22.01 3.88
CA GLY A 323 18.68 21.94 3.13
C GLY A 323 18.91 20.55 2.53
N ASN A 324 19.53 20.47 1.35
CA ASN A 324 19.77 19.19 0.66
C ASN A 324 20.57 18.18 1.50
N GLU A 325 21.40 18.63 2.43
CA GLU A 325 22.22 17.79 3.32
C GLU A 325 21.48 17.28 4.56
N GLU A 326 20.25 17.73 4.80
CA GLU A 326 19.48 17.29 5.97
C GLU A 326 19.07 15.81 5.86
N GLY A 327 19.28 15.06 6.94
CA GLY A 327 18.85 13.67 7.08
C GLY A 327 17.40 13.57 7.57
N PHE A 328 16.76 12.43 7.35
CA PHE A 328 15.44 12.12 7.91
C PHE A 328 15.47 10.66 8.36
N GLU A 329 14.82 10.35 9.47
CA GLU A 329 14.80 9.00 10.03
C GLU A 329 13.36 8.54 10.28
N ILE A 330 13.09 7.26 10.04
CA ILE A 330 11.79 6.69 10.38
C ILE A 330 11.60 6.77 11.90
N GLY A 331 10.49 7.37 12.34
CA GLY A 331 10.21 7.62 13.76
C GLY A 331 10.56 9.01 14.25
N GLY A 332 11.17 9.87 13.42
CA GLY A 332 11.53 11.23 13.79
C GLY A 332 10.51 12.30 13.39
N SER A 333 10.77 13.52 13.86
CA SER A 333 10.08 14.75 13.49
C SER A 333 11.06 15.92 13.32
N ARG A 334 10.63 17.07 12.78
CA ARG A 334 11.50 18.26 12.60
C ARG A 334 10.91 19.50 13.25
N MET A 335 11.76 20.25 13.94
CA MET A 335 11.46 21.60 14.39
C MET A 335 11.66 22.59 13.23
N VAL A 336 10.58 23.24 12.76
CA VAL A 336 10.62 24.12 11.59
C VAL A 336 10.61 25.60 11.98
N ARG A 337 9.94 25.93 13.09
CA ARG A 337 9.92 27.25 13.72
C ARG A 337 9.99 27.05 15.23
N LYS A 338 10.83 27.81 15.91
CA LYS A 338 10.96 27.84 17.38
C LYS A 338 11.43 29.21 17.85
N SER A 339 10.91 29.66 18.97
CA SER A 339 11.40 30.79 19.75
C SER A 339 11.30 30.49 21.25
N GLU A 340 11.88 31.34 22.10
CA GLU A 340 11.70 31.22 23.56
C GLU A 340 10.33 31.74 24.04
N LYS A 341 9.57 32.43 23.18
CA LYS A 341 8.27 33.00 23.51
C LYS A 341 7.09 32.13 23.07
N ASP A 342 7.36 30.94 22.51
CA ASP A 342 6.33 30.10 21.92
C ASP A 342 5.28 29.70 22.98
N ALA A 343 4.04 30.15 22.80
CA ALA A 343 2.95 29.82 23.72
C ALA A 343 2.25 28.51 23.37
N ILE A 344 2.20 28.17 22.08
CA ILE A 344 1.49 27.00 21.54
C ILE A 344 2.39 26.28 20.54
N THR A 345 2.36 24.94 20.54
CA THR A 345 2.97 24.13 19.48
C THR A 345 1.94 23.72 18.44
N ILE A 346 2.21 24.05 17.18
CA ILE A 346 1.47 23.55 16.02
C ILE A 346 2.21 22.33 15.46
N ILE A 347 1.50 21.21 15.34
CA ILE A 347 2.02 19.97 14.74
C ILE A 347 1.25 19.73 13.44
N ALA A 348 1.99 19.64 12.33
CA ALA A 348 1.42 19.45 11.01
C ALA A 348 2.36 18.59 10.16
N ALA A 349 1.88 18.16 8.98
CA ALA A 349 2.70 17.46 8.00
C ALA A 349 2.18 17.74 6.58
N GLY A 350 3.04 17.54 5.59
CA GLY A 350 2.69 17.73 4.18
C GLY A 350 2.20 19.14 3.89
N ILE A 351 1.03 19.23 3.25
CA ILE A 351 0.49 20.52 2.83
C ILE A 351 0.15 21.44 4.00
N THR A 352 -0.32 20.88 5.12
CA THR A 352 -0.73 21.64 6.30
C THR A 352 0.46 22.23 7.06
N LEU A 353 1.68 21.69 6.88
CA LEU A 353 2.89 22.28 7.44
C LEU A 353 3.17 23.66 6.82
N HIS A 354 2.97 23.81 5.51
CA HIS A 354 3.14 25.10 4.83
C HIS A 354 2.12 26.13 5.32
N GLU A 355 0.88 25.70 5.57
CA GLU A 355 -0.14 26.56 6.17
C GLU A 355 0.21 26.93 7.62
N ALA A 356 0.77 26.01 8.40
CA ALA A 356 1.23 26.26 9.76
C ALA A 356 2.42 27.22 9.82
N VAL A 357 3.40 27.08 8.92
CA VAL A 357 4.53 28.01 8.79
C VAL A 357 4.02 29.41 8.41
N ALA A 358 3.12 29.52 7.43
CA ALA A 358 2.54 30.80 7.05
C ALA A 358 1.73 31.43 8.19
N ALA A 359 0.96 30.63 8.94
CA ALA A 359 0.24 31.11 10.11
C ALA A 359 1.20 31.60 11.22
N CYS A 360 2.30 30.89 11.46
CA CYS A 360 3.34 31.28 12.42
C CYS A 360 3.94 32.64 12.05
N ASP A 361 4.34 32.82 10.77
CA ASP A 361 4.94 34.06 10.30
C ASP A 361 3.95 35.24 10.42
N MET A 362 2.66 35.03 10.13
CA MET A 362 1.60 36.05 10.27
C MET A 362 1.25 36.36 11.74
N LEU A 363 1.26 35.37 12.64
CA LEU A 363 1.00 35.57 14.07
C LEU A 363 2.13 36.37 14.73
N ALA A 364 3.37 36.20 14.27
CA ALA A 364 4.51 36.96 14.76
C ALA A 364 4.38 38.47 14.48
N GLU A 365 3.70 38.86 13.39
CA GLU A 365 3.37 40.26 13.10
C GLU A 365 2.40 40.87 14.14
N GLU A 366 1.66 40.01 14.86
CA GLU A 366 0.76 40.37 15.96
C GLU A 366 1.37 40.14 17.36
N ASP A 367 2.69 39.91 17.45
CA ASP A 367 3.43 39.53 18.68
C ASP A 367 2.92 38.24 19.35
N ILE A 368 2.29 37.35 18.57
CA ILE A 368 1.89 36.01 19.00
C ILE A 368 2.93 35.00 18.48
N HIS A 369 3.63 34.34 19.39
CA HIS A 369 4.71 33.41 19.04
C HIS A 369 4.23 31.96 19.21
N VAL A 370 4.39 31.17 18.16
CA VAL A 370 4.03 29.74 18.14
C VAL A 370 5.17 28.93 17.57
N ARG A 371 5.27 27.69 18.02
CA ARG A 371 6.21 26.69 17.52
C ARG A 371 5.58 25.90 16.38
N VAL A 372 6.37 25.47 15.40
CA VAL A 372 5.89 24.59 14.31
C VAL A 372 6.77 23.35 14.20
N VAL A 373 6.14 22.18 14.33
CA VAL A 373 6.76 20.86 14.20
C VAL A 373 6.21 20.13 12.98
N ASP A 374 7.10 19.61 12.14
CA ASP A 374 6.83 18.71 11.03
C ASP A 374 6.82 17.26 11.51
N LEU A 375 5.64 16.66 11.58
CA LEU A 375 5.45 15.26 11.94
C LEU A 375 5.52 14.37 10.68
N TYR A 376 6.66 14.38 10.01
CA TYR A 376 6.85 13.63 8.77
C TYR A 376 6.78 12.10 8.99
N SER A 377 7.06 11.60 10.20
CA SER A 377 6.83 10.21 10.58
C SER A 377 5.63 10.11 11.52
N ILE A 378 4.49 9.66 10.98
CA ILE A 378 3.23 9.52 11.73
C ILE A 378 3.19 8.18 12.47
N LYS A 379 3.85 7.17 11.90
CA LYS A 379 4.06 5.85 12.51
C LYS A 379 5.39 5.27 12.03
N PRO A 380 6.31 4.84 12.92
CA PRO A 380 6.35 5.18 14.34
C PRO A 380 6.37 6.69 14.56
N ILE A 381 5.86 7.15 15.69
CA ILE A 381 5.74 8.57 16.01
C ILE A 381 6.88 9.00 16.94
N ASP A 382 7.42 10.20 16.74
CA ASP A 382 8.49 10.78 17.56
C ASP A 382 7.97 11.20 18.94
N ARG A 383 7.77 10.23 19.83
CA ARG A 383 7.19 10.49 21.15
C ARG A 383 8.08 11.38 22.01
N GLU A 384 9.40 11.31 21.83
CA GLU A 384 10.36 12.08 22.63
C GLU A 384 10.26 13.58 22.32
N MET A 385 10.38 13.97 21.04
CA MET A 385 10.24 15.38 20.66
C MET A 385 8.83 15.89 20.97
N LEU A 386 7.79 15.09 20.70
CA LEU A 386 6.40 15.49 21.00
C LEU A 386 6.18 15.78 22.49
N ARG A 387 6.80 14.98 23.36
CA ARG A 387 6.72 15.19 24.81
C ARG A 387 7.53 16.41 25.25
N GLU A 388 8.69 16.67 24.66
CA GLU A 388 9.47 17.89 24.92
C GLU A 388 8.65 19.14 24.61
N VAL A 389 8.11 19.25 23.40
CA VAL A 389 7.33 20.45 22.98
C VAL A 389 6.02 20.59 23.76
N ALA A 390 5.40 19.48 24.17
CA ALA A 390 4.22 19.46 25.04
C ALA A 390 4.49 20.08 26.42
N LEU A 391 5.70 19.91 26.95
CA LEU A 391 6.07 20.44 28.27
C LEU A 391 6.57 21.89 28.20
N GLU A 392 7.02 22.35 27.03
CA GLU A 392 7.51 23.71 26.81
C GLU A 392 6.42 24.71 26.38
N THR A 393 5.23 24.24 25.99
CA THR A 393 4.14 25.09 25.50
C THR A 393 2.82 24.81 26.22
N HIS A 394 1.90 25.77 26.22
CA HIS A 394 0.64 25.69 26.98
C HIS A 394 -0.41 24.79 26.33
N ALA A 395 -0.33 24.59 25.02
CA ALA A 395 -1.25 23.76 24.25
C ALA A 395 -0.60 23.24 22.98
N ILE A 396 -1.19 22.18 22.43
CA ILE A 396 -0.85 21.64 21.12
C ILE A 396 -2.05 21.81 20.19
N ILE A 397 -1.78 22.24 18.96
CA ILE A 397 -2.76 22.23 17.86
C ILE A 397 -2.22 21.32 16.76
N THR A 398 -2.92 20.21 16.51
CA THR A 398 -2.64 19.37 15.34
C THR A 398 -3.43 19.88 14.14
N VAL A 399 -2.83 19.87 12.95
CA VAL A 399 -3.47 20.28 11.70
C VAL A 399 -3.22 19.22 10.65
N GLU A 400 -4.28 18.71 10.02
CA GLU A 400 -4.16 17.66 9.00
C GLU A 400 -5.18 17.77 7.88
N ASP A 401 -4.73 17.49 6.66
CA ASP A 401 -5.58 17.34 5.47
C ASP A 401 -6.01 15.87 5.34
N HIS A 402 -6.79 15.41 6.31
CA HIS A 402 -7.27 14.04 6.53
C HIS A 402 -8.50 14.11 7.47
N TYR A 403 -9.32 13.06 7.52
CA TYR A 403 -10.40 12.95 8.51
C TYR A 403 -9.84 12.86 9.94
N PRO A 404 -10.58 13.28 10.98
CA PRO A 404 -10.05 13.27 12.34
C PRO A 404 -9.77 11.86 12.88
N GLU A 405 -10.52 10.85 12.44
CA GLU A 405 -10.37 9.47 12.91
C GLU A 405 -9.11 8.81 12.34
N GLY A 406 -8.27 8.26 13.20
CA GLY A 406 -7.06 7.55 12.83
C GLY A 406 -5.96 8.41 12.21
N GLY A 407 -6.10 9.74 12.20
CA GLY A 407 -5.15 10.68 11.61
C GLY A 407 -3.99 11.09 12.54
N ILE A 408 -3.36 12.23 12.22
CA ILE A 408 -2.28 12.87 12.98
C ILE A 408 -2.77 13.25 14.38
N GLY A 409 -3.95 13.85 14.49
CA GLY A 409 -4.52 14.31 15.75
C GLY A 409 -4.68 13.19 16.77
N GLU A 410 -5.23 12.05 16.35
CA GLU A 410 -5.35 10.87 17.20
C GLU A 410 -4.00 10.22 17.51
N ALA A 411 -3.07 10.20 16.56
CA ALA A 411 -1.72 9.67 16.77
C ALA A 411 -0.95 10.48 17.83
N VAL A 412 -0.99 11.81 17.75
CA VAL A 412 -0.38 12.73 18.71
C VAL A 412 -1.03 12.60 20.10
N ARG A 413 -2.37 12.60 20.17
CA ARG A 413 -3.08 12.39 21.45
C ARG A 413 -2.69 11.07 22.11
N SER A 414 -2.56 10.00 21.32
CA SER A 414 -2.15 8.69 21.82
C SER A 414 -0.69 8.70 22.30
N ALA A 415 0.21 9.41 21.62
CA ALA A 415 1.61 9.54 22.04
C ALA A 415 1.78 10.36 23.33
N LEU A 416 0.87 11.30 23.57
CA LEU A 416 0.87 12.22 24.70
C LEU A 416 -0.18 11.87 25.78
N PHE A 417 -0.63 10.61 25.83
CA PHE A 417 -1.70 10.18 26.75
C PHE A 417 -1.41 10.47 28.23
N ASP A 418 -0.13 10.59 28.60
CA ASP A 418 0.38 10.86 29.94
C ASP A 418 0.85 12.31 30.16
N CYS A 419 0.60 13.20 29.19
CA CYS A 419 0.94 14.62 29.27
C CYS A 419 -0.33 15.45 29.54
N PRO A 420 -0.33 16.37 30.51
CA PRO A 420 -1.52 17.15 30.87
C PRO A 420 -1.83 18.28 29.87
N VAL A 421 -1.00 18.46 28.84
CA VAL A 421 -1.17 19.54 27.85
C VAL A 421 -2.45 19.32 27.03
N PRO A 422 -3.30 20.33 26.88
CA PRO A 422 -4.47 20.21 26.01
C PRO A 422 -4.05 20.09 24.55
N VAL A 423 -4.59 19.08 23.87
CA VAL A 423 -4.42 18.89 22.43
C VAL A 423 -5.73 19.26 21.71
N TYR A 424 -5.65 20.17 20.76
CA TYR A 424 -6.72 20.57 19.84
C TYR A 424 -6.41 20.05 18.44
N SER A 425 -7.44 19.76 17.64
CA SER A 425 -7.25 19.14 16.32
C SER A 425 -8.09 19.83 15.25
N LEU A 426 -7.42 20.38 14.25
CA LEU A 426 -7.99 20.86 12.99
C LEU A 426 -7.82 19.77 11.94
N ALA A 427 -8.93 19.31 11.37
CA ALA A 427 -8.98 18.21 10.42
C ALA A 427 -10.17 18.41 9.48
N VAL A 428 -10.21 17.68 8.38
CA VAL A 428 -11.35 17.69 7.43
C VAL A 428 -12.57 17.10 8.13
N ARG A 429 -13.68 17.83 8.17
CA ARG A 429 -14.90 17.42 8.91
C ARG A 429 -16.18 17.51 8.09
N LYS A 430 -16.13 18.19 6.95
CA LYS A 430 -17.28 18.36 6.07
C LYS A 430 -17.14 17.36 4.92
N MET A 431 -18.23 17.18 4.17
CA MET A 431 -18.13 16.51 2.89
C MET A 431 -17.35 17.45 1.96
N PRO A 432 -16.16 17.04 1.47
CA PRO A 432 -15.37 17.92 0.61
C PRO A 432 -16.07 18.21 -0.70
N LYS A 433 -15.54 19.16 -1.47
CA LYS A 433 -16.11 19.62 -2.74
C LYS A 433 -15.01 19.81 -3.78
N SER A 434 -15.40 19.96 -5.03
CA SER A 434 -14.53 20.55 -6.05
C SER A 434 -14.38 22.05 -5.79
N GLY A 435 -13.15 22.54 -5.85
CA GLY A 435 -12.81 23.96 -5.66
C GLY A 435 -11.31 24.17 -5.79
N LYS A 436 -10.83 25.41 -5.69
CA LYS A 436 -9.38 25.64 -5.66
C LYS A 436 -8.79 25.10 -4.37
N PRO A 437 -7.55 24.57 -4.36
CA PRO A 437 -6.93 24.02 -3.16
C PRO A 437 -7.05 24.92 -1.92
N ASP A 438 -6.72 26.21 -2.04
CA ASP A 438 -6.72 27.14 -0.91
C ASP A 438 -8.14 27.44 -0.40
N GLU A 439 -9.14 27.45 -1.28
CA GLU A 439 -10.55 27.62 -0.93
C GLU A 439 -11.07 26.39 -0.15
N LEU A 440 -10.62 25.19 -0.53
CA LEU A 440 -10.99 23.95 0.14
C LEU A 440 -10.33 23.82 1.52
N LEU A 441 -9.06 24.19 1.66
CA LEU A 441 -8.40 24.23 2.96
C LEU A 441 -9.11 25.18 3.94
N ASP A 442 -9.57 26.35 3.46
CA ASP A 442 -10.35 27.27 4.31
C ASP A 442 -11.75 26.75 4.59
N TYR A 443 -12.43 26.18 3.58
CA TYR A 443 -13.73 25.54 3.74
C TYR A 443 -13.69 24.44 4.82
N GLU A 444 -12.66 23.60 4.86
CA GLU A 444 -12.50 22.54 5.84
C GLU A 444 -11.96 23.03 7.20
N GLY A 445 -11.53 24.29 7.30
CA GLY A 445 -11.02 24.85 8.55
C GLY A 445 -9.60 24.39 8.89
N ILE A 446 -8.78 24.12 7.88
CA ILE A 446 -7.37 23.70 7.99
C ILE A 446 -6.40 24.65 7.25
N SER A 447 -6.89 25.78 6.76
CA SER A 447 -6.08 26.87 6.19
C SER A 447 -5.26 27.60 7.26
N ARG A 448 -4.24 28.35 6.86
CA ARG A 448 -3.51 29.27 7.76
C ARG A 448 -4.44 30.19 8.55
N GLY A 449 -5.50 30.68 7.93
CA GLY A 449 -6.49 31.53 8.60
C GLY A 449 -7.24 30.78 9.70
N ALA A 450 -7.58 29.50 9.47
CA ALA A 450 -8.18 28.65 10.49
C ALA A 450 -7.21 28.34 11.64
N ILE A 451 -5.93 28.09 11.33
CA ILE A 451 -4.87 27.89 12.32
C ILE A 451 -4.73 29.12 13.20
N MET A 452 -4.60 30.32 12.61
CA MET A 452 -4.51 31.58 13.34
C MET A 452 -5.73 31.81 14.25
N ARG A 453 -6.95 31.58 13.72
CA ARG A 453 -8.18 31.67 14.53
C ARG A 453 -8.13 30.72 15.72
N LYS A 454 -7.66 29.48 15.52
CA LYS A 454 -7.59 28.50 16.60
C LYS A 454 -6.52 28.83 17.64
N VAL A 455 -5.35 29.34 17.22
CA VAL A 455 -4.32 29.84 18.13
C VAL A 455 -4.90 30.93 19.04
N LYS A 456 -5.55 31.94 18.46
CA LYS A 456 -6.15 33.06 19.20
C LYS A 456 -7.32 32.66 20.11
N ASP A 457 -8.02 31.57 19.80
CA ASP A 457 -9.08 31.00 20.63
C ASP A 457 -8.53 30.23 21.85
N VAL A 458 -7.30 29.72 21.75
CA VAL A 458 -6.65 28.92 22.81
C VAL A 458 -5.81 29.78 23.77
N LEU A 459 -5.23 30.88 23.28
CA LEU A 459 -4.56 31.90 24.09
C LEU A 459 -5.59 32.71 24.90
#